data_AF-J0KN65-F1
#
_entry.id   AF-J0KN65-F1
#
_cell.length_a   1.000
_cell.length_b   1.000
_cell.length_c   1.000
_cell.angle_alpha   90.00
_cell.angle_beta   90.00
_cell.angle_gamma   90.00
#
_symmetry.space_group_name_H-M   'P 1'
#
loop_
_entity.id
_entity.type
_entity.pdbx_description
1 polymer ?
#
loop_
_entity_poly.entity_id
_entity_poly.type
_entity_poly.pdbx_seq_one_letter_code
_entity_poly.pdbx_strand_id
1 'polypeptide(L)'
;MVTAAGLYHWVFLKGAREGWPVFGALVRLVVKDEFAERDRFMRANLDAMAKRVGEMQARMVQLESLGERVLGLAGMPATELRSDGRGGALVSAHNLSMEELQATLNDLERLTNQRVDLMTVMESRLFDQHIRKKMVPTHAPVAGKLPGSSFGWRIDPITGQSALHTGLDFQADTGTAILAAAGGVVVTQEYHPAYGNMIEVDHGNQLVTRYAHASRTLVKQGDIVKRGQKIAEVGTTGRSTGPHLHFEVLVQGVFQDPQKFLSAGSAVAGGQGTGAQKPGLVAASGSPAAGR
;
A
#
# COMPACT_ATOMS: atom_id res chain seq x y z
N MET A 1 56.09 -46.07 38.66
CA MET A 1 55.36 -45.70 37.41
C MET A 1 55.46 -44.21 37.08
N VAL A 2 55.37 -43.30 38.05
CA VAL A 2 55.48 -41.84 37.83
C VAL A 2 56.84 -41.40 37.26
N THR A 3 57.93 -42.05 37.69
CA THR A 3 59.30 -41.76 37.22
C THR A 3 59.53 -42.10 35.74
N ALA A 4 58.95 -43.21 35.27
CA ALA A 4 59.04 -43.64 33.88
C ALA A 4 58.28 -42.70 32.94
N ALA A 5 57.11 -42.21 33.37
CA ALA A 5 56.32 -41.23 32.62
C ALA A 5 57.04 -39.88 32.49
N GLY A 6 57.69 -39.42 33.56
CA GLY A 6 58.49 -38.18 33.55
C GLY A 6 59.70 -38.28 32.61
N LEU A 7 60.38 -39.42 32.57
CA LEU A 7 61.50 -39.66 31.67
C LEU A 7 61.07 -39.67 30.21
N TYR A 8 59.96 -40.35 29.90
CA TYR A 8 59.36 -40.36 28.55
C TYR A 8 58.96 -38.96 28.08
N HIS A 9 58.33 -38.17 28.95
CA HIS A 9 57.93 -36.79 28.64
C HIS A 9 59.14 -35.88 28.39
N TRP A 10 60.20 -36.02 29.20
CA TRP A 10 61.44 -35.26 29.03
C TRP A 10 62.16 -35.63 27.73
N VAL A 11 62.26 -36.92 27.40
CA VAL A 11 62.86 -37.40 26.14
C VAL A 11 62.06 -36.91 24.92
N PHE A 12 60.74 -36.94 25.00
CA PHE A 12 59.86 -36.42 23.95
C PHE A 12 60.06 -34.91 23.72
N LEU A 13 60.08 -34.11 24.80
CA LEU A 13 60.31 -32.66 24.73
C LEU A 13 61.69 -32.31 24.18
N LYS A 14 62.73 -33.06 24.59
CA LYS A 14 64.10 -32.87 24.11
C LYS A 14 64.22 -33.25 22.63
N GLY A 15 63.67 -34.40 22.23
CA GLY A 15 63.65 -34.86 20.84
C GLY A 15 62.83 -33.95 19.92
N ALA A 16 61.76 -33.33 20.42
CA ALA A 16 60.99 -32.34 19.68
C ALA A 16 61.74 -31.00 19.52
N ARG A 17 62.49 -30.54 20.53
CA ARG A 17 63.31 -29.30 20.47
C ARG A 17 64.55 -29.44 19.59
N GLU A 18 65.22 -30.59 19.64
CA GLU A 18 66.45 -30.87 18.88
C GLU A 18 66.16 -31.34 17.44
N GLY A 19 64.88 -31.47 17.06
CA GLY A 19 64.48 -31.76 15.68
C GLY A 19 64.71 -33.22 15.25
N TRP A 20 64.68 -34.17 16.19
CA TRP A 20 64.87 -35.59 15.85
C TRP A 20 63.76 -36.08 14.90
N PRO A 21 64.10 -36.82 13.82
CA PRO A 21 63.19 -37.10 12.71
C PRO A 21 61.93 -37.88 13.11
N VAL A 22 62.04 -38.77 14.10
CA VAL A 22 60.93 -39.61 14.58
C VAL A 22 59.89 -38.79 15.36
N PHE A 23 60.33 -37.82 16.16
CA PHE A 23 59.43 -36.96 16.93
C PHE A 23 58.84 -35.82 16.09
N GLY A 24 59.61 -35.30 15.11
CA GLY A 24 59.12 -34.30 14.15
C GLY A 24 57.99 -34.80 13.26
N ALA A 25 57.98 -36.10 12.90
CA ALA A 25 56.90 -36.72 12.13
C ALA A 25 55.59 -36.84 12.94
N LEU A 26 55.68 -37.29 14.20
CA LEU A 26 54.54 -37.43 15.12
C LEU A 26 53.93 -36.07 15.49
N VAL A 27 54.77 -35.07 15.82
CA VAL A 27 54.32 -33.70 16.11
C VAL A 27 53.66 -33.08 14.87
N ARG A 28 54.23 -33.26 13.67
CA ARG A 28 53.60 -32.79 12.42
C ARG A 28 52.25 -33.44 12.15
N LEU A 29 52.07 -34.70 12.51
CA LEU A 29 50.82 -35.42 12.25
C LEU A 29 49.70 -34.95 13.19
N VAL A 30 49.98 -34.84 14.49
CA VAL A 30 49.02 -34.32 15.48
C VAL A 30 48.67 -32.85 15.23
N VAL A 31 49.69 -32.02 14.96
CA VAL A 31 49.47 -30.59 14.65
C VAL A 31 48.70 -30.43 13.35
N LYS A 32 48.95 -31.25 12.32
CA LYS A 32 48.15 -31.23 11.07
C LYS A 32 46.68 -31.56 11.32
N ASP A 33 46.38 -32.52 12.18
CA ASP A 33 45.00 -32.91 12.49
C ASP A 33 44.26 -31.79 13.26
N GLU A 34 44.91 -31.20 14.27
CA GLU A 34 44.37 -30.05 15.01
C GLU A 34 44.12 -28.83 14.09
N PHE A 35 45.05 -28.54 13.17
CA PHE A 35 44.84 -27.47 12.19
C PHE A 35 43.70 -27.79 11.22
N ALA A 36 43.57 -29.04 10.76
CA ALA A 36 42.50 -29.44 9.87
C ALA A 36 41.12 -29.38 10.57
N GLU A 37 41.03 -29.77 11.84
CA GLU A 37 39.81 -29.60 12.65
C GLU A 37 39.47 -28.12 12.86
N ARG A 38 40.45 -27.29 13.20
CA ARG A 38 40.22 -25.86 13.41
C ARG A 38 39.79 -25.16 12.12
N ASP A 39 40.38 -25.50 10.98
CA ASP A 39 39.98 -24.98 9.68
C ASP A 39 38.56 -25.41 9.31
N ARG A 40 38.19 -26.67 9.56
CA ARG A 40 36.81 -27.16 9.34
C ARG A 40 35.81 -26.40 10.20
N PHE A 41 36.12 -26.20 11.48
CA PHE A 41 35.26 -25.45 12.42
C PHE A 41 35.10 -23.99 12.00
N MET A 42 36.20 -23.32 11.63
CA MET A 42 36.17 -21.93 11.17
C MET A 42 35.37 -21.78 9.88
N ARG A 43 35.54 -22.69 8.91
CA ARG A 43 34.77 -22.69 7.66
C ARG A 43 33.27 -22.91 7.91
N ALA A 44 32.91 -23.87 8.75
CA ALA A 44 31.51 -24.11 9.11
C ALA A 44 30.86 -22.88 9.77
N ASN A 45 31.57 -22.17 10.64
CA ASN A 45 31.09 -20.93 11.25
C ASN A 45 30.95 -19.79 10.23
N LEU A 46 31.92 -19.64 9.31
CA LEU A 46 31.86 -18.66 8.23
C LEU A 46 30.69 -18.92 7.28
N ASP A 47 30.43 -20.18 6.93
CA ASP A 47 29.30 -20.56 6.09
C ASP A 47 27.96 -20.25 6.78
N ALA A 48 27.86 -20.52 8.09
CA ALA A 48 26.67 -20.17 8.88
C ALA A 48 26.44 -18.65 8.96
N MET A 49 27.51 -17.87 9.12
CA MET A 49 27.44 -16.40 9.07
C MET A 49 27.04 -15.90 7.69
N ALA A 50 27.64 -16.44 6.62
CA ALA A 50 27.33 -16.05 5.25
C ALA A 50 25.85 -16.29 4.93
N LYS A 51 25.30 -17.43 5.38
CA LYS A 51 23.87 -17.73 5.26
C LYS A 51 23.02 -16.70 6.01
N ARG A 52 23.35 -16.38 7.27
CA ARG A 52 22.61 -15.39 8.06
C ARG A 52 22.69 -13.98 7.47
N VAL A 53 23.85 -13.57 6.96
CA VAL A 53 24.02 -12.29 6.27
C VAL A 53 23.15 -12.25 5.01
N GLY A 54 23.12 -13.33 4.23
CA GLY A 54 22.24 -13.45 3.05
C GLY A 54 20.76 -13.36 3.42
N GLU A 55 20.32 -14.05 4.48
CA GLU A 55 18.95 -13.95 4.99
C GLU A 55 18.61 -12.53 5.45
N MET A 56 19.53 -11.86 6.15
CA MET A 56 19.34 -10.48 6.58
C MET A 56 19.28 -9.50 5.40
N GLN A 57 20.13 -9.68 4.39
CA GLN A 57 20.06 -8.88 3.15
C GLN A 57 18.72 -9.04 2.46
N ALA A 58 18.21 -10.27 2.32
CA ALA A 58 16.90 -10.53 1.73
C ALA A 58 15.77 -9.85 2.54
N ARG A 59 15.82 -9.92 3.87
CA ARG A 59 14.83 -9.24 4.74
C ARG A 59 14.92 -7.72 4.66
N MET A 60 16.11 -7.14 4.50
CA MET A 60 16.26 -5.70 4.30
C MET A 60 15.62 -5.25 2.98
N VAL A 61 15.86 -5.98 1.89
CA VAL A 61 15.22 -5.69 0.59
C VAL A 61 13.70 -5.78 0.70
N GLN A 62 13.19 -6.80 1.41
CA GLN A 62 11.75 -6.94 1.67
C GLN A 62 11.20 -5.77 2.49
N LEU A 63 11.90 -5.35 3.55
CA LEU A 63 11.53 -4.22 4.39
C LEU A 63 11.51 -2.90 3.62
N GLU A 64 12.49 -2.67 2.74
CA GLU A 64 12.55 -1.48 1.89
C GLU A 64 11.36 -1.45 0.94
N SER A 65 11.09 -2.56 0.25
CA SER A 65 9.93 -2.70 -0.63
C SER A 65 8.59 -2.52 0.10
N LEU A 66 8.45 -3.06 1.31
CA LEU A 66 7.28 -2.85 2.18
C LEU A 66 7.14 -1.37 2.57
N GLY A 67 8.25 -0.73 2.95
CA GLY A 67 8.32 0.67 3.30
C GLY A 67 7.81 1.55 2.15
N GLU A 68 8.29 1.33 0.93
CA GLU A 68 7.85 2.08 -0.25
C GLU A 68 6.35 1.94 -0.52
N ARG A 69 5.78 0.73 -0.41
CA ARG A 69 4.33 0.51 -0.61
C ARG A 69 3.50 1.18 0.46
N VAL A 70 3.91 1.07 1.73
CA VAL A 70 3.25 1.75 2.86
C VAL A 70 3.27 3.27 2.67
N LEU A 71 4.41 3.85 2.31
CA LEU A 71 4.54 5.29 2.05
C LEU A 71 3.70 5.73 0.86
N GLY A 72 3.71 4.95 -0.24
CA GLY A 72 2.89 5.21 -1.41
C GLY A 72 1.38 5.18 -1.11
N LEU A 73 0.93 4.24 -0.27
CA LEU A 73 -0.47 4.17 0.18
C LEU A 73 -0.82 5.30 1.17
N ALA A 74 0.14 5.73 2.00
CA ALA A 74 -0.04 6.83 2.93
C ALA A 74 0.07 8.21 2.27
N GLY A 75 0.51 8.29 1.00
CA GLY A 75 0.73 9.54 0.29
C GLY A 75 1.94 10.34 0.78
N MET A 76 2.91 9.68 1.41
CA MET A 76 4.14 10.31 1.92
C MET A 76 5.31 10.08 0.96
N PRO A 77 6.16 11.08 0.71
CA PRO A 77 7.35 10.91 -0.12
C PRO A 77 8.41 10.06 0.60
N ALA A 78 9.06 9.14 -0.12
CA ALA A 78 10.09 8.24 0.42
C ALA A 78 11.31 8.98 1.04
N THR A 79 11.49 10.25 0.68
CA THR A 79 12.61 11.11 1.09
C THR A 79 12.56 11.58 2.55
N GLU A 80 11.46 11.35 3.28
CA GLU A 80 11.35 11.72 4.70
C GLU A 80 11.99 10.71 5.68
N LEU A 81 12.33 9.51 5.21
CA LEU A 81 13.07 8.52 6.01
C LEU A 81 14.56 8.88 6.08
N ARG A 82 14.89 9.89 6.90
CA ARG A 82 16.29 10.21 7.20
C ARG A 82 16.84 9.20 8.20
N SER A 83 18.02 8.65 7.91
CA SER A 83 18.82 7.94 8.91
C SER A 83 19.21 8.91 10.00
N ASP A 84 18.76 8.68 11.23
CA ASP A 84 19.21 9.45 12.38
C ASP A 84 20.72 9.26 12.57
N GLY A 85 21.43 10.35 12.86
CA GLY A 85 22.85 10.30 13.18
C GLY A 85 23.05 9.52 14.48
N ARG A 86 23.84 8.45 14.43
CA ARG A 86 24.23 7.66 15.61
C ARG A 86 25.72 7.83 15.88
N GLY A 87 26.08 8.11 17.14
CA GLY A 87 27.46 8.30 17.61
C GLY A 87 27.51 8.67 19.09
N GLY A 88 28.70 8.56 19.70
CA GLY A 88 28.91 8.87 21.12
C GLY A 88 30.36 8.67 21.57
N ALA A 89 30.70 9.14 22.77
CA ALA A 89 32.02 8.95 23.36
C ALA A 89 32.29 7.46 23.65
N LEU A 90 33.41 6.94 23.17
CA LEU A 90 33.78 5.53 23.34
C LEU A 90 34.39 5.34 24.73
N VAL A 91 33.62 4.75 25.66
CA VAL A 91 34.01 4.59 27.07
C VAL A 91 34.86 3.33 27.30
N SER A 92 34.60 2.25 26.54
CA SER A 92 35.43 1.04 26.52
C SER A 92 35.20 0.24 25.25
N ALA A 93 36.28 -0.31 24.68
CA ALA A 93 36.23 -1.25 23.57
C ALA A 93 36.48 -2.66 24.10
N HIS A 94 35.56 -3.57 23.82
CA HIS A 94 35.74 -5.01 23.99
C HIS A 94 35.57 -5.71 22.64
N ASN A 95 36.37 -6.76 22.40
CA ASN A 95 36.22 -7.60 21.23
C ASN A 95 35.06 -8.55 21.46
N LEU A 96 34.02 -8.49 20.63
CA LEU A 96 32.88 -9.41 20.72
C LEU A 96 33.36 -10.86 20.70
N SER A 97 32.94 -11.62 21.70
CA SER A 97 33.01 -13.07 21.63
C SER A 97 32.06 -13.60 20.55
N MET A 98 32.32 -14.81 20.06
CA MET A 98 31.45 -15.46 19.08
C MET A 98 30.02 -15.65 19.62
N GLU A 99 29.89 -15.89 20.92
CA GLU A 99 28.60 -16.05 21.59
C GLU A 99 27.82 -14.74 21.65
N GLU A 100 28.47 -13.62 22.01
CA GLU A 100 27.85 -12.29 22.02
C GLU A 100 27.45 -11.83 20.61
N LEU A 101 28.29 -12.08 19.60
CA LEU A 101 27.95 -11.78 18.22
C LEU A 101 26.71 -12.57 17.79
N GLN A 102 26.66 -13.87 18.10
CA GLN A 102 25.51 -14.71 17.79
C GLN A 102 24.23 -14.25 18.49
N ALA A 103 24.33 -13.84 19.76
CA ALA A 103 23.21 -13.27 20.51
C ALA A 103 22.73 -11.95 19.89
N THR A 104 23.67 -11.07 19.49
CA THR A 104 23.36 -9.78 18.86
C THR A 104 22.68 -9.99 17.50
N LEU A 105 23.16 -10.92 16.68
CA LEU A 105 22.54 -11.27 15.41
C LEU A 105 21.12 -11.82 15.59
N ASN A 106 20.91 -12.68 16.59
CA ASN A 106 19.58 -13.21 16.92
C ASN A 106 18.62 -12.10 17.39
N ASP A 107 19.10 -11.12 18.16
CA ASP A 107 18.28 -9.99 18.59
C ASP A 107 17.91 -9.09 17.41
N LEU A 108 18.87 -8.76 16.55
CA LEU A 108 18.63 -7.99 15.34
C LEU A 108 17.64 -8.69 14.42
N GLU A 109 17.77 -10.01 14.25
CA GLU A 109 16.84 -10.82 13.48
C GLU A 109 15.40 -10.72 14.02
N ARG A 110 15.23 -10.82 15.34
CA ARG A 110 13.94 -10.67 16.01
C ARG A 110 13.35 -9.27 15.80
N LEU A 111 14.14 -8.22 15.94
CA LEU A 111 13.72 -6.84 15.71
C LEU A 111 13.30 -6.60 14.25
N THR A 112 14.08 -7.12 13.31
CA THR A 112 13.76 -7.08 11.87
C THR A 112 12.43 -7.78 11.58
N ASN A 113 12.19 -8.95 12.16
CA ASN A 113 10.93 -9.68 11.99
C ASN A 113 9.72 -8.90 12.52
N GLN A 114 9.83 -8.36 13.74
CA GLN A 114 8.77 -7.51 14.31
C GLN A 114 8.47 -6.29 13.42
N ARG A 115 9.51 -5.72 12.79
CA ARG A 115 9.35 -4.59 11.86
C ARG A 115 8.65 -5.02 10.56
N VAL A 116 8.99 -6.19 10.01
CA VAL A 116 8.33 -6.76 8.83
C VAL A 116 6.85 -6.99 9.09
N ASP A 117 6.54 -7.61 10.24
CA ASP A 117 5.15 -7.91 10.63
C ASP A 117 4.33 -6.62 10.77
N LEU A 118 4.89 -5.61 11.44
CA LEU A 118 4.24 -4.32 11.60
C LEU A 118 3.97 -3.64 10.24
N MET A 119 4.99 -3.62 9.36
CA MET A 119 4.84 -2.99 8.04
C MET A 119 3.82 -3.74 7.17
N THR A 120 3.77 -5.06 7.27
CA THR A 120 2.78 -5.89 6.57
C THR A 120 1.35 -5.56 7.04
N VAL A 121 1.15 -5.41 8.35
CA VAL A 121 -0.16 -5.00 8.91
C VAL A 121 -0.53 -3.58 8.48
N MET A 122 0.43 -2.64 8.49
CA MET A 122 0.21 -1.29 8.01
C MET A 122 -0.15 -1.26 6.53
N GLU A 123 0.59 -2.00 5.69
CA GLU A 123 0.31 -2.13 4.27
C GLU A 123 -1.12 -2.63 4.05
N SER A 124 -1.49 -3.74 4.69
CA SER A 124 -2.83 -4.33 4.58
C SER A 124 -3.92 -3.33 4.94
N ARG A 125 -3.79 -2.61 6.07
CA ARG A 125 -4.81 -1.64 6.50
C ARG A 125 -4.90 -0.42 5.59
N LEU A 126 -3.76 0.13 5.18
CA LEU A 126 -3.73 1.29 4.28
C LEU A 126 -4.27 0.90 2.91
N PHE A 127 -3.97 -0.30 2.43
CA PHE A 127 -4.52 -0.85 1.21
C PHE A 127 -6.04 -1.01 1.30
N ASP A 128 -6.56 -1.62 2.37
CA ASP A 128 -8.01 -1.76 2.59
C ASP A 128 -8.71 -0.40 2.62
N GLN A 129 -8.13 0.58 3.31
CA GLN A 129 -8.67 1.94 3.39
C GLN A 129 -8.65 2.62 2.01
N HIS A 130 -7.58 2.45 1.25
CA HIS A 130 -7.43 2.99 -0.10
C HIS A 130 -8.47 2.41 -1.06
N ILE A 131 -8.67 1.09 -1.02
CA ILE A 131 -9.67 0.40 -1.83
C ILE A 131 -11.07 0.85 -1.42
N ARG A 132 -11.39 0.89 -0.13
CA ARG A 132 -12.68 1.43 0.38
C ARG A 132 -12.96 2.82 -0.16
N LYS A 133 -11.99 3.73 -0.13
CA LYS A 133 -12.16 5.10 -0.64
C LYS A 133 -12.47 5.12 -2.15
N LYS A 134 -11.89 4.22 -2.94
CA LYS A 134 -12.14 4.12 -4.40
C LYS A 134 -13.49 3.48 -4.75
N MET A 135 -14.06 2.71 -3.83
CA MET A 135 -15.35 2.03 -3.98
C MET A 135 -16.54 2.93 -3.61
N VAL A 136 -16.33 4.07 -2.95
CA VAL A 136 -17.43 5.02 -2.65
C VAL A 136 -17.83 5.80 -3.92
N PRO A 137 -19.13 5.83 -4.30
CA PRO A 137 -19.64 6.45 -5.53
C PRO A 137 -19.58 7.99 -5.44
N THR A 138 -18.41 8.51 -5.74
CA THR A 138 -18.05 9.94 -5.58
C THR A 138 -17.82 10.64 -6.91
N HIS A 139 -17.84 9.93 -8.04
CA HIS A 139 -17.76 10.54 -9.37
C HIS A 139 -19.16 10.90 -9.86
N ALA A 140 -19.32 12.08 -10.47
CA ALA A 140 -20.58 12.49 -11.06
C ALA A 140 -20.94 11.54 -12.23
N PRO A 141 -22.14 10.92 -12.23
CA PRO A 141 -22.50 9.92 -13.24
C PRO A 141 -22.80 10.54 -14.61
N VAL A 142 -23.05 11.86 -14.67
CA VAL A 142 -23.16 12.65 -15.89
C VAL A 142 -22.27 13.89 -15.76
N ALA A 143 -21.34 14.08 -16.70
CA ALA A 143 -20.35 15.16 -16.62
C ALA A 143 -21.01 16.55 -16.72
N GLY A 144 -20.63 17.46 -15.81
CA GLY A 144 -21.04 18.87 -15.85
C GLY A 144 -22.53 19.14 -15.61
N LYS A 145 -23.31 18.15 -15.17
CA LYS A 145 -24.74 18.29 -14.88
C LYS A 145 -25.00 18.20 -13.39
N LEU A 146 -25.80 19.14 -12.89
CA LEU A 146 -26.42 19.04 -11.56
C LEU A 146 -27.72 18.23 -11.67
N PRO A 147 -28.13 17.54 -10.60
CA PRO A 147 -29.41 16.84 -10.59
C PRO A 147 -30.55 17.85 -10.74
N GLY A 148 -31.44 17.60 -11.70
CA GLY A 148 -32.66 18.39 -11.91
C GLY A 148 -33.77 18.02 -10.94
N SER A 149 -33.70 16.82 -10.35
CA SER A 149 -34.58 16.41 -9.24
C SER A 149 -33.80 15.69 -8.13
N SER A 150 -34.17 16.01 -6.88
CA SER A 150 -33.59 15.44 -5.67
C SER A 150 -34.29 14.16 -5.20
N PHE A 151 -33.59 13.42 -4.32
CA PHE A 151 -34.12 12.31 -3.54
C PHE A 151 -35.16 12.80 -2.52
N GLY A 152 -36.16 11.97 -2.21
CA GLY A 152 -37.15 12.24 -1.15
C GLY A 152 -38.61 12.27 -1.64
N TRP A 153 -39.53 12.61 -0.74
CA TRP A 153 -40.96 12.67 -1.04
C TRP A 153 -41.29 13.86 -1.94
N ARG A 154 -41.96 13.59 -3.06
CA ARG A 154 -42.45 14.60 -4.00
C ARG A 154 -43.73 14.14 -4.69
N ILE A 155 -44.38 15.04 -5.41
CA ILE A 155 -45.47 14.68 -6.32
C ILE A 155 -44.85 13.94 -7.52
N ASP A 156 -45.27 12.70 -7.73
CA ASP A 156 -44.88 11.90 -8.87
C ASP A 156 -45.47 12.49 -10.16
N PRO A 157 -44.64 12.78 -11.17
CA PRO A 157 -45.06 13.55 -12.34
C PRO A 157 -45.99 12.78 -13.30
N ILE A 158 -46.16 11.47 -13.11
CA ILE A 158 -46.98 10.63 -13.99
C ILE A 158 -48.35 10.34 -13.37
N THR A 159 -48.40 10.10 -12.05
CA THR A 159 -49.62 9.76 -11.32
C THR A 159 -50.24 10.97 -10.60
N GLY A 160 -49.47 12.04 -10.37
CA GLY A 160 -49.91 13.20 -9.59
C GLY A 160 -50.03 12.95 -8.08
N GLN A 161 -49.59 11.77 -7.60
CA GLN A 161 -49.67 11.40 -6.18
C GLN A 161 -48.34 11.66 -5.47
N SER A 162 -48.38 11.80 -4.14
CA SER A 162 -47.15 11.87 -3.34
C SER A 162 -46.44 10.51 -3.33
N ALA A 163 -45.18 10.48 -3.75
CA ALA A 163 -44.35 9.28 -3.78
C ALA A 163 -42.91 9.58 -3.38
N LEU A 164 -42.20 8.55 -2.88
CA LEU A 164 -40.78 8.64 -2.59
C LEU A 164 -39.97 8.50 -3.88
N HIS A 165 -39.17 9.51 -4.18
CA HIS A 165 -38.15 9.43 -5.21
C HIS A 165 -36.85 8.86 -4.63
N THR A 166 -36.48 7.67 -5.09
CA THR A 166 -35.40 6.83 -4.51
C THR A 166 -34.00 7.18 -5.00
N GLY A 167 -33.85 8.22 -5.84
CA GLY A 167 -32.58 8.61 -6.42
C GLY A 167 -32.50 10.09 -6.79
N LEU A 168 -31.57 10.40 -7.69
CA LEU A 168 -31.40 11.70 -8.33
C LEU A 168 -31.66 11.58 -9.83
N ASP A 169 -32.32 12.59 -10.41
CA ASP A 169 -32.52 12.66 -11.85
C ASP A 169 -31.59 13.70 -12.47
N PHE A 170 -30.78 13.29 -13.44
CA PHE A 170 -29.90 14.16 -14.22
C PHE A 170 -30.46 14.34 -15.63
N GLN A 171 -30.99 15.54 -15.90
CA GLN A 171 -31.49 15.88 -17.24
C GLN A 171 -30.31 16.00 -18.23
N ALA A 172 -30.40 15.24 -19.31
CA ALA A 172 -29.40 15.21 -20.37
C ALA A 172 -29.98 14.64 -21.66
N ASP A 173 -29.42 15.05 -22.80
CA ASP A 173 -29.88 14.59 -24.10
C ASP A 173 -29.64 13.08 -24.26
N THR A 174 -30.51 12.42 -25.04
CA THR A 174 -30.35 11.00 -25.38
C THR A 174 -28.98 10.78 -26.03
N GLY A 175 -28.25 9.74 -25.62
CA GLY A 175 -26.89 9.48 -26.08
C GLY A 175 -25.79 10.06 -25.18
N THR A 176 -26.12 10.96 -24.25
CA THR A 176 -25.15 11.49 -23.27
C THR A 176 -24.51 10.36 -22.48
N ALA A 177 -23.19 10.39 -22.28
CA ALA A 177 -22.47 9.33 -21.58
C ALA A 177 -22.90 9.23 -20.11
N ILE A 178 -23.21 8.01 -19.68
CA ILE A 178 -23.39 7.64 -18.27
C ILE A 178 -22.08 7.00 -17.80
N LEU A 179 -21.52 7.56 -16.73
CA LEU A 179 -20.24 7.15 -16.15
C LEU A 179 -20.45 6.42 -14.82
N ALA A 180 -19.64 5.40 -14.54
CA ALA A 180 -19.66 4.70 -13.26
C ALA A 180 -19.19 5.64 -12.13
N ALA A 181 -20.02 5.82 -11.10
CA ALA A 181 -19.74 6.70 -9.97
C ALA A 181 -18.56 6.22 -9.10
N ALA A 182 -18.30 4.91 -9.10
CA ALA A 182 -17.17 4.24 -8.46
C ALA A 182 -16.75 2.99 -9.25
N GLY A 183 -15.61 2.39 -8.88
CA GLY A 183 -15.20 1.10 -9.44
C GLY A 183 -15.95 -0.06 -8.77
N GLY A 184 -16.22 -1.13 -9.51
CA GLY A 184 -17.00 -2.27 -9.02
C GLY A 184 -17.25 -3.34 -10.07
N VAL A 185 -18.19 -4.25 -9.79
CA VAL A 185 -18.61 -5.32 -10.69
C VAL A 185 -20.06 -5.08 -11.10
N VAL A 186 -20.37 -5.22 -12.39
CA VAL A 186 -21.75 -5.13 -12.87
C VAL A 186 -22.51 -6.37 -12.41
N VAL A 187 -23.48 -6.20 -11.52
CA VAL A 187 -24.27 -7.29 -10.96
C VAL A 187 -25.62 -7.45 -11.65
N THR A 188 -26.12 -6.39 -12.28
CA THR A 188 -27.39 -6.41 -13.02
C THR A 188 -27.23 -5.63 -14.32
N GLN A 189 -27.68 -6.20 -15.42
CA GLN A 189 -27.86 -5.48 -16.70
C GLN A 189 -29.10 -6.06 -17.39
N GLU A 190 -30.21 -5.33 -17.34
CA GLU A 190 -31.49 -5.83 -17.83
C GLU A 190 -32.44 -4.69 -18.23
N TYR A 191 -33.61 -5.07 -18.76
CA TYR A 191 -34.73 -4.17 -18.94
C TYR A 191 -35.76 -4.39 -17.84
N HIS A 192 -36.08 -3.35 -17.07
CA HIS A 192 -37.11 -3.37 -16.03
C HIS A 192 -38.26 -2.40 -16.40
N PRO A 193 -39.55 -2.75 -16.21
CA PRO A 193 -40.66 -1.89 -16.63
C PRO A 193 -40.61 -0.47 -16.04
N ALA A 194 -40.22 -0.33 -14.78
CA ALA A 194 -40.10 0.98 -14.14
C ALA A 194 -38.80 1.71 -14.50
N TYR A 195 -37.67 0.99 -14.64
CA TYR A 195 -36.34 1.59 -14.78
C TYR A 195 -35.82 1.61 -16.22
N GLY A 196 -36.53 0.99 -17.16
CA GLY A 196 -36.07 0.82 -18.54
C GLY A 196 -34.82 -0.05 -18.62
N ASN A 197 -33.94 0.24 -19.56
CA ASN A 197 -32.61 -0.37 -19.58
C ASN A 197 -31.81 0.16 -18.39
N MET A 198 -31.40 -0.75 -17.51
CA MET A 198 -30.69 -0.40 -16.29
C MET A 198 -29.42 -1.22 -16.11
N ILE A 199 -28.52 -0.64 -15.31
CA ILE A 199 -27.27 -1.27 -14.85
C ILE A 199 -27.21 -1.09 -13.34
N GLU A 200 -26.80 -2.14 -12.63
CA GLU A 200 -26.35 -2.04 -11.25
C GLU A 200 -24.90 -2.44 -11.12
N VAL A 201 -24.15 -1.65 -10.36
CA VAL A 201 -22.74 -1.91 -10.07
C VAL A 201 -22.59 -2.11 -8.57
N ASP A 202 -22.11 -3.29 -8.17
CA ASP A 202 -21.70 -3.58 -6.80
C ASP A 202 -20.27 -3.11 -6.57
N HIS A 203 -20.11 -2.23 -5.59
CA HIS A 203 -18.83 -1.66 -5.19
C HIS A 203 -18.23 -2.39 -3.99
N GLY A 204 -18.80 -3.51 -3.55
CA GLY A 204 -18.45 -4.19 -2.31
C GLY A 204 -19.00 -3.48 -1.07
N ASN A 205 -18.83 -4.09 0.11
CA ASN A 205 -19.39 -3.58 1.37
C ASN A 205 -20.92 -3.33 1.32
N GLN A 206 -21.65 -4.10 0.50
CA GLN A 206 -23.10 -3.96 0.31
C GLN A 206 -23.50 -2.58 -0.24
N LEU A 207 -22.63 -1.94 -1.01
CA LEU A 207 -22.86 -0.63 -1.64
C LEU A 207 -23.06 -0.82 -3.13
N VAL A 208 -24.27 -0.49 -3.61
CA VAL A 208 -24.66 -0.65 -5.01
C VAL A 208 -25.07 0.70 -5.58
N THR A 209 -24.71 0.95 -6.84
CA THR A 209 -25.29 2.06 -7.61
C THR A 209 -26.17 1.54 -8.73
N ARG A 210 -27.31 2.20 -8.95
CA ARG A 210 -28.24 1.90 -10.06
C ARG A 210 -28.24 3.06 -11.05
N TYR A 211 -28.18 2.71 -12.34
CA TYR A 211 -28.26 3.64 -13.46
C TYR A 211 -29.42 3.21 -14.35
N ALA A 212 -30.44 4.06 -14.47
CA ALA A 212 -31.69 3.72 -15.14
C ALA A 212 -32.01 4.65 -16.32
N HIS A 213 -33.05 4.27 -17.07
CA HIS A 213 -33.58 4.93 -18.26
C HIS A 213 -32.60 5.03 -19.44
N ALA A 214 -31.59 4.16 -19.49
CA ALA A 214 -30.58 4.20 -20.55
C ALA A 214 -31.21 3.92 -21.94
N SER A 215 -30.70 4.58 -22.98
CA SER A 215 -31.01 4.24 -24.38
C SER A 215 -30.22 3.02 -24.82
N ARG A 216 -28.97 2.89 -24.34
CA ARG A 216 -28.05 1.81 -24.64
C ARG A 216 -27.14 1.52 -23.46
N THR A 217 -26.91 0.24 -23.16
CA THR A 217 -25.88 -0.24 -22.22
C THR A 217 -24.62 -0.63 -22.99
N LEU A 218 -23.45 -0.44 -22.39
CA LEU A 218 -22.13 -0.69 -23.00
C LEU A 218 -21.30 -1.74 -22.23
N VAL A 219 -21.87 -2.28 -21.16
CA VAL A 219 -21.28 -3.30 -20.30
C VAL A 219 -22.30 -4.41 -20.07
N LYS A 220 -21.84 -5.58 -19.66
CA LYS A 220 -22.67 -6.75 -19.34
C LYS A 220 -22.47 -7.19 -17.89
N GLN A 221 -23.38 -8.00 -17.38
CA GLN A 221 -23.25 -8.63 -16.08
C GLN A 221 -21.91 -9.38 -15.97
N GLY A 222 -21.22 -9.21 -14.85
CA GLY A 222 -19.89 -9.76 -14.56
C GLY A 222 -18.72 -8.87 -14.99
N ASP A 223 -18.94 -7.80 -15.76
CA ASP A 223 -17.86 -6.90 -16.15
C ASP A 223 -17.33 -6.10 -14.94
N ILE A 224 -16.00 -5.92 -14.87
CA ILE A 224 -15.36 -5.03 -13.91
C ILE A 224 -15.28 -3.63 -14.51
N VAL A 225 -15.81 -2.64 -13.79
CA VAL A 225 -15.81 -1.24 -14.21
C VAL A 225 -14.94 -0.37 -13.31
N LYS A 226 -14.28 0.62 -13.91
CA LYS A 226 -13.48 1.62 -13.19
C LYS A 226 -14.33 2.86 -12.90
N ARG A 227 -14.02 3.57 -11.81
CA ARG A 227 -14.61 4.89 -11.52
C ARG A 227 -14.40 5.82 -12.72
N GLY A 228 -15.48 6.45 -13.19
CA GLY A 228 -15.50 7.34 -14.36
C GLY A 228 -15.54 6.63 -15.72
N GLN A 229 -15.59 5.30 -15.76
CA GLN A 229 -15.75 4.56 -17.01
C GLN A 229 -17.15 4.76 -17.58
N LYS A 230 -17.25 4.99 -18.90
CA LYS A 230 -18.54 5.03 -19.61
C LYS A 230 -19.16 3.63 -19.62
N ILE A 231 -20.38 3.50 -19.08
CA ILE A 231 -21.10 2.22 -18.93
C ILE A 231 -22.41 2.17 -19.72
N ALA A 232 -22.99 3.32 -20.05
CA ALA A 232 -24.24 3.43 -20.78
C ALA A 232 -24.39 4.82 -21.42
N GLU A 233 -25.53 5.02 -22.07
CA GLU A 233 -25.94 6.29 -22.64
C GLU A 233 -27.35 6.66 -22.17
N VAL A 234 -27.55 7.92 -21.84
CA VAL A 234 -28.83 8.48 -21.39
C VAL A 234 -29.91 8.20 -22.43
N GLY A 235 -31.12 7.96 -21.97
CA GLY A 235 -32.29 7.76 -22.80
C GLY A 235 -33.56 8.11 -22.04
N THR A 236 -34.66 7.49 -22.45
CA THR A 236 -35.99 7.68 -21.84
C THR A 236 -36.78 6.37 -21.79
N THR A 237 -36.09 5.25 -21.57
CA THR A 237 -36.72 3.92 -21.56
C THR A 237 -37.44 3.63 -20.25
N GLY A 238 -38.44 2.74 -20.29
CA GLY A 238 -39.26 2.42 -19.11
C GLY A 238 -40.20 3.57 -18.74
N ARG A 239 -40.43 3.76 -17.43
CA ARG A 239 -41.32 4.79 -16.91
C ARG A 239 -40.59 6.13 -16.79
N SER A 240 -40.66 6.96 -17.82
CA SER A 240 -39.96 8.25 -17.89
C SER A 240 -40.83 9.33 -18.53
N THR A 241 -40.62 10.60 -18.15
CA THR A 241 -41.28 11.78 -18.76
C THR A 241 -40.41 12.49 -19.81
N GLY A 242 -39.16 12.04 -20.02
CA GLY A 242 -38.24 12.61 -21.00
C GLY A 242 -36.79 12.15 -20.78
N PRO A 243 -35.84 12.55 -21.65
CA PRO A 243 -34.45 12.11 -21.53
C PRO A 243 -33.76 12.53 -20.22
N HIS A 244 -33.38 11.54 -19.41
CA HIS A 244 -32.62 11.75 -18.17
C HIS A 244 -31.94 10.45 -17.70
N LEU A 245 -30.96 10.59 -16.81
CA LEU A 245 -30.46 9.48 -15.99
C LEU A 245 -31.19 9.52 -14.65
N HIS A 246 -31.81 8.43 -14.24
CA HIS A 246 -32.18 8.19 -12.85
C HIS A 246 -31.06 7.39 -12.16
N PHE A 247 -30.50 7.95 -11.08
CA PHE A 247 -29.33 7.43 -10.38
C PHE A 247 -29.64 7.18 -8.91
N GLU A 248 -29.43 5.95 -8.44
CA GLU A 248 -29.66 5.58 -7.05
C GLU A 248 -28.39 5.04 -6.39
N VAL A 249 -28.32 5.18 -5.07
CA VAL A 249 -27.30 4.56 -4.21
C VAL A 249 -28.02 3.72 -3.17
N LEU A 250 -27.64 2.44 -3.07
CA LEU A 250 -28.18 1.51 -2.10
C LEU A 250 -27.07 1.06 -1.15
N VAL A 251 -27.34 1.13 0.15
CA VAL A 251 -26.45 0.60 1.20
C VAL A 251 -27.22 -0.48 1.93
N GLN A 252 -26.72 -1.71 1.91
CA GLN A 252 -27.38 -2.87 2.51
C GLN A 252 -28.83 -3.05 2.00
N GLY A 253 -29.05 -2.76 0.71
CA GLY A 253 -30.37 -2.82 0.08
C GLY A 253 -31.30 -1.63 0.39
N VAL A 254 -30.88 -0.67 1.22
CA VAL A 254 -31.69 0.51 1.57
C VAL A 254 -31.26 1.71 0.72
N PHE A 255 -32.24 2.37 0.08
CA PHE A 255 -32.01 3.59 -0.69
C PHE A 255 -31.46 4.71 0.19
N GLN A 256 -30.36 5.31 -0.26
CA GLN A 256 -29.73 6.46 0.37
C GLN A 256 -29.77 7.65 -0.58
N ASP A 257 -29.78 8.87 -0.02
CA ASP A 257 -29.65 10.09 -0.80
C ASP A 257 -28.28 10.13 -1.53
N PRO A 258 -28.25 10.02 -2.87
CA PRO A 258 -27.02 9.98 -3.63
C PRO A 258 -26.21 11.29 -3.53
N GLN A 259 -26.86 12.41 -3.22
CA GLN A 259 -26.20 13.72 -3.13
C GLN A 259 -25.10 13.72 -2.05
N LYS A 260 -25.30 12.98 -0.95
CA LYS A 260 -24.32 12.84 0.14
C LYS A 260 -23.02 12.17 -0.32
N PHE A 261 -23.11 11.23 -1.25
CA PHE A 261 -21.95 10.52 -1.78
C PHE A 261 -21.21 11.36 -2.83
N LEU A 262 -21.96 11.98 -3.74
CA LEU A 262 -21.38 12.81 -4.82
C LEU A 262 -20.67 14.06 -4.28
N SER A 263 -21.23 14.71 -3.27
CA SER A 263 -20.63 15.89 -2.63
C SER A 263 -19.33 15.60 -1.88
N ALA A 264 -19.21 14.42 -1.26
CA ALA A 264 -17.96 13.97 -0.64
C ALA A 264 -16.82 13.83 -1.67
N GLY A 265 -17.15 13.52 -2.93
CA GLY A 265 -16.18 13.49 -4.03
C GLY A 265 -15.66 14.87 -4.43
N SER A 266 -16.57 15.84 -4.54
CA SER A 266 -16.26 17.22 -4.95
C SER A 266 -15.41 17.97 -3.92
N ALA A 267 -15.64 17.74 -2.62
CA ALA A 267 -14.85 18.35 -1.54
C ALA A 267 -13.38 17.91 -1.56
N VAL A 268 -13.08 16.69 -2.00
CA VAL A 268 -11.71 16.16 -2.09
C VAL A 268 -11.00 16.66 -3.35
N ALA A 269 -11.72 16.91 -4.45
CA ALA A 269 -11.16 17.45 -5.68
C ALA A 269 -10.82 18.96 -5.60
N GLY A 270 -11.55 19.73 -4.77
CA GLY A 270 -11.30 21.16 -4.56
C GLY A 270 -10.10 21.49 -3.67
N GLY A 271 -9.50 20.51 -2.99
CA GLY A 271 -8.40 20.71 -2.03
C GLY A 271 -6.98 20.65 -2.63
N GLN A 272 -6.81 20.33 -3.91
CA GLN A 272 -5.50 20.24 -4.58
C GLN A 272 -5.20 21.44 -5.51
N GLY A 273 -5.79 22.61 -5.23
CA GLY A 273 -5.77 23.75 -6.16
C GLY A 273 -5.52 25.12 -5.52
N THR A 274 -4.77 25.23 -4.42
CA THR A 274 -4.26 26.54 -3.97
C THR A 274 -2.73 26.49 -3.89
N GLY A 275 -2.11 26.80 -5.03
CA GLY A 275 -0.69 27.08 -5.10
C GLY A 275 -0.30 28.16 -4.11
N ALA A 276 0.82 27.92 -3.43
CA ALA A 276 1.48 28.87 -2.55
C ALA A 276 1.66 30.22 -3.26
N GLN A 277 0.84 31.20 -2.90
CA GLN A 277 1.09 32.58 -3.23
C GLN A 277 2.26 33.05 -2.36
N LYS A 278 3.46 33.09 -2.94
CA LYS A 278 4.62 33.73 -2.33
C LYS A 278 4.24 35.16 -1.92
N PRO A 279 4.42 35.58 -0.66
CA PRO A 279 4.36 36.99 -0.31
C PRO A 279 5.53 37.69 -1.02
N GLY A 280 5.19 38.58 -1.96
CA GLY A 280 6.16 39.44 -2.61
C GLY A 280 6.86 40.32 -1.58
N LEU A 281 8.17 40.13 -1.44
CA LEU A 281 9.04 41.02 -0.69
C LEU A 281 9.09 42.36 -1.44
N VAL A 282 8.42 43.37 -0.90
CA VAL A 282 8.48 44.75 -1.40
C VAL A 282 9.89 45.27 -1.08
N ALA A 283 10.77 45.25 -2.08
CA ALA A 283 12.05 45.92 -2.02
C ALA A 283 11.82 47.41 -2.26
N ALA A 284 11.94 48.19 -1.19
CA ALA A 284 12.10 49.63 -1.26
C ALA A 284 13.47 49.94 -1.88
N SER A 285 13.48 50.63 -3.03
CA SER A 285 14.64 51.35 -3.52
C SER A 285 14.18 52.73 -3.95
N GLY A 286 14.56 53.73 -3.15
CA GLY A 286 14.31 55.12 -3.44
C GLY A 286 15.37 55.75 -4.36
N SER A 287 15.05 57.00 -4.72
CA SER A 287 15.91 58.09 -5.21
C SER A 287 16.19 58.17 -6.72
N PRO A 288 16.46 59.38 -7.27
CA PRO A 288 15.68 60.63 -7.22
C PRO A 288 15.67 61.33 -8.61
N ALA A 289 15.35 62.64 -8.65
CA ALA A 289 15.51 63.64 -9.73
C ALA A 289 14.24 63.90 -10.58
N ALA A 290 13.57 65.06 -10.45
CA ALA A 290 13.95 66.43 -10.84
C ALA A 290 13.39 66.79 -12.23
N GLY A 291 12.67 67.91 -12.33
CA GLY A 291 12.47 68.56 -13.62
C GLY A 291 11.18 69.35 -13.81
N ARG A 292 11.21 70.60 -13.31
CA ARG A 292 10.52 71.81 -13.80
C ARG A 292 9.02 71.99 -13.55
#